data_AF-A0A6I8V9S5-F1
#
_entry.id   AF-A0A6I8V9S5-F1
#
_cell.length_a   1.000
_cell.length_b   1.000
_cell.length_c   1.000
_cell.angle_alpha   90.00
_cell.angle_beta   90.00
_cell.angle_gamma   90.00
#
_symmetry.space_group_name_H-M   'P 1'
#
loop_
_entity.id
_entity.type
_entity.pdbx_description
1 polymer ?
#
loop_
_entity_poly.entity_id
_entity_poly.type
_entity_poly.pdbx_seq_one_letter_code
_entity_poly.pdbx_strand_id
1 'polypeptide(L)'
;MLKFLCALLVVGRTLSKEHRLSFDGQCPKFMPLTNELSKETAFTGSWFLYAVHPNYLQEKCVKRTFQGYSIWSQIGITDNDNFIVQYYCYQDKNRSNKLQHMRSISIFVKEREPTAETIASISNALKRNFKFPLRLLNYTDNSFCTEFEYIDAQYRV
;
A
#
# COMPACT_ATOMS: atom_id res chain seq x y z
N MET A 1 -31.36 24.38 23.43
CA MET A 1 -30.13 23.60 23.68
C MET A 1 -30.13 22.19 23.07
N LEU A 2 -31.28 21.51 22.90
CA LEU A 2 -31.34 20.14 22.37
C LEU A 2 -30.92 19.99 20.87
N LYS A 3 -31.13 21.03 20.05
CA LYS A 3 -30.80 20.99 18.61
C LYS A 3 -29.29 20.96 18.30
N PHE A 4 -28.46 21.50 19.19
CA PHE A 4 -27.00 21.50 19.04
C PHE A 4 -26.38 20.13 19.32
N LEU A 5 -26.95 19.34 20.25
CA LEU A 5 -26.49 17.97 20.54
C LEU A 5 -26.75 17.00 19.38
N CYS A 6 -27.87 17.12 18.67
CA CYS A 6 -28.14 16.28 17.50
C CYS A 6 -27.19 16.59 16.33
N ALA A 7 -26.81 17.86 16.12
CA ALA A 7 -25.85 18.23 15.09
C ALA A 7 -24.45 17.63 15.37
N LEU A 8 -24.00 17.66 16.63
CA LEU A 8 -22.73 17.03 17.04
C LEU A 8 -22.73 15.50 16.88
N LEU A 9 -23.86 14.83 17.16
CA LEU A 9 -23.98 13.37 16.97
C LEU A 9 -24.01 12.96 15.50
N VAL A 10 -24.58 13.79 14.61
CA VAL A 10 -24.58 13.54 13.16
C VAL A 10 -23.19 13.79 12.58
N VAL A 11 -22.51 14.86 13.00
CA VAL A 11 -21.13 15.17 12.59
C VAL A 11 -20.14 14.11 13.10
N GLY A 12 -20.31 13.63 14.34
CA GLY A 12 -19.50 12.55 14.91
C GLY A 12 -19.66 11.22 14.16
N ARG A 13 -20.86 10.91 13.66
CA ARG A 13 -21.11 9.72 12.81
C ARG A 13 -20.59 9.86 11.40
N THR A 14 -20.49 11.07 10.85
CA THR A 14 -19.86 11.31 9.54
C THR A 14 -18.33 11.34 9.62
N LEU A 15 -17.74 11.78 10.73
CA LEU A 15 -16.29 11.74 10.96
C LEU A 15 -15.79 10.35 11.38
N SER A 16 -16.61 9.56 12.08
CA SER A 16 -16.30 8.15 12.40
C SER A 16 -16.31 7.21 11.17
N LYS A 17 -16.65 7.70 9.97
CA LYS A 17 -16.55 6.95 8.72
C LYS A 17 -15.15 7.02 8.09
N GLU A 18 -14.19 7.67 8.73
CA GLU A 18 -12.80 7.42 8.38
C GLU A 18 -12.41 5.98 8.77
N HIS A 19 -12.10 5.21 7.72
CA HIS A 19 -11.12 4.12 7.71
C HIS A 19 -11.52 2.72 8.19
N ARG A 20 -12.64 2.21 7.71
CA ARG A 20 -12.67 0.81 7.26
C ARG A 20 -12.99 0.80 5.78
N LEU A 21 -11.94 0.81 4.95
CA LEU A 21 -12.04 0.63 3.50
C LEU A 21 -12.36 -0.83 3.19
N SER A 22 -13.61 -1.17 3.52
CA SER A 22 -14.25 -2.40 3.15
C SER A 22 -14.93 -2.17 1.81
N PHE A 23 -14.45 -2.86 0.78
CA PHE A 23 -15.01 -2.86 -0.56
C PHE A 23 -15.98 -4.02 -0.69
N ASP A 24 -17.12 -3.81 -1.32
CA ASP A 24 -18.06 -4.88 -1.61
C ASP A 24 -17.44 -5.88 -2.61
N GLY A 25 -17.73 -7.16 -2.40
CA GLY A 25 -17.25 -8.26 -3.23
C GLY A 25 -15.99 -8.96 -2.70
N GLN A 26 -15.53 -9.95 -3.46
CA GLN A 26 -14.34 -10.74 -3.15
C GLN A 26 -13.06 -9.98 -3.47
N CYS A 27 -11.95 -10.42 -2.88
CA CYS A 27 -10.64 -9.97 -3.32
C CYS A 27 -10.47 -10.25 -4.83
N PRO A 28 -10.05 -9.26 -5.63
CA PRO A 28 -9.66 -9.51 -7.01
C PRO A 28 -8.61 -10.63 -7.06
N LYS A 29 -8.81 -11.59 -7.97
CA LYS A 29 -7.82 -12.62 -8.26
C LYS A 29 -6.72 -11.99 -9.10
N PHE A 30 -5.56 -11.76 -8.51
CA PHE A 30 -4.38 -11.31 -9.24
C PHE A 30 -3.70 -12.49 -9.89
N MET A 31 -3.08 -12.26 -11.04
CA MET A 31 -2.14 -13.22 -11.58
C MET A 31 -0.96 -13.26 -10.59
N PRO A 32 -0.66 -14.41 -9.97
CA PRO A 32 0.54 -14.53 -9.16
C PRO A 32 1.74 -14.22 -10.04
N LEU A 33 2.78 -13.63 -9.45
CA LEU A 33 4.08 -13.52 -10.12
C LEU A 33 4.50 -14.90 -10.62
N THR A 34 5.06 -14.96 -11.83
CA THR A 34 5.56 -16.21 -12.37
C THR A 34 6.61 -16.79 -11.43
N ASN A 35 6.61 -18.11 -11.23
CA ASN A 35 7.47 -18.81 -10.27
C ASN A 35 8.99 -18.64 -10.50
N GLU A 36 9.40 -18.00 -11.61
CA GLU A 36 10.79 -17.68 -11.89
C GLU A 36 11.23 -16.42 -11.13
N LEU A 37 10.38 -15.39 -11.06
CA LEU A 37 10.60 -14.20 -10.22
C LEU A 37 10.71 -14.59 -8.74
N SER A 38 9.87 -15.53 -8.27
CA SER A 38 9.82 -15.94 -6.86
C SER A 38 11.09 -16.63 -6.33
N LYS A 39 12.08 -16.93 -7.18
CA LYS A 39 13.37 -17.55 -6.82
C LYS A 39 14.54 -16.55 -6.77
N GLU A 40 14.34 -15.30 -7.16
CA GLU A 40 15.43 -14.33 -7.24
C GLU A 40 15.58 -13.53 -5.94
N THR A 41 16.76 -13.57 -5.32
CA THR A 41 17.08 -12.67 -4.20
C THR A 41 17.40 -11.24 -4.66
N ALA A 42 17.26 -10.93 -5.95
CA ALA A 42 17.63 -9.66 -6.56
C ALA A 42 16.97 -8.45 -5.88
N PHE A 43 15.72 -8.61 -5.41
CA PHE A 43 15.00 -7.57 -4.69
C PHE A 43 15.43 -7.42 -3.21
N THR A 44 16.42 -8.17 -2.72
CA THR A 44 16.91 -8.07 -1.34
C THR A 44 17.52 -6.70 -1.07
N GLY A 45 17.39 -6.24 0.17
CA GLY A 45 17.97 -4.99 0.65
C GLY A 45 16.91 -3.97 1.02
N SER A 46 17.35 -2.72 1.18
CA SER A 46 16.47 -1.63 1.62
C SER A 46 15.80 -0.93 0.45
N TRP A 47 14.55 -0.55 0.67
CA TRP A 47 13.68 0.13 -0.29
C TRP A 47 12.90 1.24 0.40
N PHE A 48 12.73 2.36 -0.28
CA PHE A 48 11.95 3.50 0.20
C PHE A 48 10.49 3.33 -0.19
N LEU A 49 9.59 3.66 0.72
CA LEU A 49 8.17 3.75 0.38
C LEU A 49 7.96 4.97 -0.53
N TYR A 50 7.45 4.73 -1.72
CA TYR A 50 7.13 5.77 -2.70
C TYR A 50 5.69 6.25 -2.58
N ALA A 51 4.76 5.30 -2.49
CA ALA A 51 3.35 5.63 -2.37
C ALA A 51 2.54 4.49 -1.75
N VAL A 52 1.43 4.84 -1.11
CA VAL A 52 0.52 3.90 -0.48
C VAL A 52 -0.93 4.17 -0.78
N HIS A 53 -1.70 3.09 -0.71
CA HIS A 53 -3.13 3.14 -0.53
C HIS A 53 -3.53 2.10 0.52
N PRO A 54 -4.41 2.42 1.46
CA PRO A 54 -5.05 3.73 1.65
C PRO A 54 -4.25 4.76 2.46
N ASN A 55 -4.78 5.99 2.53
CA ASN A 55 -4.07 7.14 3.10
C ASN A 55 -3.66 6.98 4.56
N TYR A 56 -4.37 6.19 5.37
CA TYR A 56 -3.95 5.98 6.77
C TYR A 56 -2.69 5.14 6.93
N LEU A 57 -2.24 4.49 5.86
CA LEU A 57 -0.94 3.82 5.83
C LEU A 57 0.18 4.80 5.45
N GLN A 58 -0.15 6.07 5.17
CA GLN A 58 0.84 7.06 4.80
C GLN A 58 1.65 7.44 6.02
N GLU A 59 2.95 7.20 5.92
CA GLU A 59 3.95 7.68 6.86
C GLU A 59 5.10 8.35 6.09
N LYS A 60 5.81 9.24 6.79
CA LYS A 60 7.00 9.94 6.28
C LYS A 60 8.26 9.11 6.55
N CYS A 61 9.24 9.18 5.66
CA CYS A 61 10.56 8.54 5.84
C CYS A 61 10.49 7.02 6.07
N VAL A 62 9.65 6.30 5.32
CA VAL A 62 9.52 4.84 5.48
C VAL A 62 10.53 4.11 4.61
N LYS A 63 11.33 3.24 5.23
CA LYS A 63 12.29 2.36 4.56
C LYS A 63 12.09 0.94 5.05
N ARG A 64 11.86 0.01 4.12
CA ARG A 64 11.68 -1.42 4.41
C ARG A 64 12.84 -2.23 3.86
N THR A 65 13.33 -3.17 4.66
CA THR A 65 14.32 -4.15 4.21
C THR A 65 13.59 -5.44 3.82
N PHE A 66 13.76 -5.85 2.56
CA PHE A 66 13.25 -7.12 2.05
C PHE A 66 14.35 -8.18 2.14
N GLN A 67 14.04 -9.35 2.71
CA GLN A 67 14.99 -10.45 2.88
C GLN A 67 14.36 -11.79 2.47
N GLY A 68 14.97 -12.46 1.48
CA GLY A 68 14.66 -13.85 1.13
C GLY A 68 13.21 -14.10 0.69
N TYR A 69 12.78 -15.36 0.80
CA TYR A 69 11.54 -15.81 0.15
C TYR A 69 10.24 -15.49 0.91
N SER A 70 10.32 -15.18 2.21
CA SER A 70 9.14 -15.11 3.09
C SER A 70 8.19 -13.95 2.77
N ILE A 71 8.68 -12.90 2.08
CA ILE A 71 7.91 -11.69 1.77
C ILE A 71 7.21 -11.78 0.40
N TRP A 72 7.55 -12.77 -0.44
CA TRP A 72 7.00 -12.91 -1.80
C TRP A 72 5.49 -13.05 -1.87
N SER A 73 4.87 -13.69 -0.87
CA SER A 73 3.42 -13.93 -0.86
C SER A 73 2.59 -12.64 -0.89
N GLN A 74 3.22 -11.49 -0.61
CA GLN A 74 2.61 -10.17 -0.60
C GLN A 74 3.10 -9.27 -1.74
N ILE A 75 4.12 -9.71 -2.50
CA ILE A 75 4.59 -8.97 -3.66
C ILE A 75 3.66 -9.29 -4.82
N GLY A 76 2.93 -8.27 -5.28
CA GLY A 76 2.06 -8.41 -6.43
C GLY A 76 2.84 -8.27 -7.74
N ILE A 77 3.79 -7.31 -7.82
CA ILE A 77 4.65 -7.05 -8.99
C ILE A 77 6.01 -6.49 -8.57
N THR A 78 7.06 -6.80 -9.31
CA THR A 78 8.39 -6.19 -9.16
C THR A 78 9.15 -6.25 -10.49
N ASP A 79 10.08 -5.33 -10.73
CA ASP A 79 11.12 -5.47 -11.76
C ASP A 79 12.47 -5.90 -11.18
N ASN A 80 12.47 -6.31 -9.90
CA ASN A 80 13.59 -6.69 -9.05
C ASN A 80 14.57 -5.57 -8.68
N ASP A 81 14.78 -4.62 -9.59
CA ASP A 81 15.87 -3.65 -9.48
C ASP A 81 15.41 -2.25 -9.07
N ASN A 82 14.22 -1.80 -9.49
CA ASN A 82 13.82 -0.39 -9.32
C ASN A 82 12.55 -0.20 -8.52
N PHE A 83 11.59 -1.13 -8.60
CA PHE A 83 10.35 -1.04 -7.82
C PHE A 83 9.76 -2.38 -7.38
N ILE A 84 9.05 -2.35 -6.25
CA ILE A 84 8.22 -3.43 -5.73
C ILE A 84 6.81 -2.86 -5.50
N VAL A 85 5.79 -3.48 -6.08
CA VAL A 85 4.39 -3.28 -5.73
C VAL A 85 3.95 -4.41 -4.81
N GLN A 86 3.83 -4.08 -3.52
CA GLN A 86 3.21 -4.96 -2.54
C GLN A 86 1.70 -4.77 -2.58
N TYR A 87 0.97 -5.87 -2.63
CA TYR A 87 -0.49 -5.87 -2.63
C TYR A 87 -1.01 -6.83 -1.57
N TYR A 88 -1.84 -6.33 -0.68
CA TYR A 88 -2.53 -7.14 0.31
C TYR A 88 -4.03 -7.05 0.08
N CYS A 89 -4.72 -8.19 0.16
CA CYS A 89 -6.16 -8.21 0.22
C CYS A 89 -6.66 -9.28 1.18
N TYR A 90 -7.51 -8.83 2.09
CA TYR A 90 -8.13 -9.67 3.10
C TYR A 90 -9.64 -9.67 2.89
N GLN A 91 -10.22 -10.85 2.75
CA GLN A 91 -11.66 -11.03 2.60
C GLN A 91 -12.25 -11.47 3.93
N ASP A 92 -13.21 -10.70 4.45
CA ASP A 92 -13.99 -11.08 5.63
C ASP A 92 -15.11 -12.04 5.20
N LYS A 93 -14.92 -13.33 5.48
CA LYS A 93 -15.89 -14.39 5.15
C LYS A 93 -17.03 -14.51 6.16
N ASN A 94 -16.95 -13.83 7.31
CA ASN A 94 -17.85 -14.01 8.44
C ASN A 94 -18.95 -12.93 8.52
N ARG A 95 -18.94 -11.92 7.63
CA ARG A 95 -20.03 -10.93 7.55
C ARG A 95 -21.27 -11.53 6.89
N SER A 96 -22.32 -11.65 7.69
CA SER A 96 -23.57 -12.35 7.39
C SER A 96 -24.38 -11.82 6.20
N ASN A 97 -24.10 -10.63 5.66
CA ASN A 97 -24.98 -10.05 4.63
C ASN A 97 -24.33 -9.63 3.31
N LYS A 98 -23.00 -9.48 3.19
CA LYS A 98 -22.30 -9.24 1.90
C LYS A 98 -20.83 -9.64 2.05
N LEU A 99 -20.27 -10.38 1.10
CA LEU A 99 -18.83 -10.57 1.00
C LEU A 99 -18.17 -9.21 0.83
N GLN A 100 -17.19 -8.90 1.68
CA GLN A 100 -16.41 -7.69 1.58
C GLN A 100 -14.93 -8.00 1.72
N HIS A 101 -14.10 -7.11 1.19
CA HIS A 101 -12.65 -7.21 1.33
C HIS A 101 -12.03 -5.87 1.68
N MET A 102 -10.92 -5.93 2.40
CA MET A 102 -10.00 -4.82 2.59
C MET A 102 -8.80 -5.05 1.67
N ARG A 103 -8.24 -3.96 1.13
CA ARG A 103 -7.03 -4.03 0.33
C ARG A 103 -6.08 -2.89 0.66
N SER A 104 -4.78 -3.16 0.52
CA SER A 104 -3.76 -2.14 0.52
C SER A 104 -2.76 -2.36 -0.61
N ILE A 105 -2.18 -1.26 -1.07
CA ILE A 105 -1.09 -1.23 -2.04
C ILE A 105 0.02 -0.41 -1.41
N SER A 106 1.22 -0.97 -1.37
CA SER A 106 2.42 -0.25 -0.97
C SER A 106 3.43 -0.38 -2.10
N ILE A 107 3.92 0.76 -2.58
CA ILE A 107 4.88 0.82 -3.67
C ILE A 107 6.20 1.23 -3.07
N PHE A 108 7.21 0.39 -3.25
CA PHE A 108 8.56 0.63 -2.81
C PHE A 108 9.48 0.83 -4.02
N VAL A 109 10.51 1.65 -3.86
CA VAL A 109 11.50 1.99 -4.89
C VAL A 109 12.91 1.94 -4.31
N LYS A 110 13.92 1.69 -5.14
CA LYS A 110 15.33 1.69 -4.69
C LYS A 110 15.85 3.08 -4.37
N GLU A 111 15.44 4.07 -5.15
CA GLU A 111 15.90 5.45 -5.04
C GLU A 111 14.83 6.31 -4.35
N ARG A 112 15.25 7.30 -3.55
CA ARG A 112 14.31 8.20 -2.86
C ARG A 112 13.41 8.96 -3.83
N GLU A 113 13.95 9.31 -4.99
CA GLU A 113 13.27 9.97 -6.09
C GLU A 113 13.38 9.07 -7.33
N PRO A 114 12.36 8.25 -7.63
CA PRO A 114 12.43 7.34 -8.77
C PRO A 114 12.44 8.10 -10.09
N THR A 115 13.14 7.55 -11.09
CA THR A 115 13.17 8.11 -12.44
C THR A 115 11.80 8.12 -13.11
N ALA A 116 11.63 8.96 -14.14
CA ALA A 116 10.40 9.01 -14.93
C ALA A 116 10.05 7.65 -15.56
N GLU A 117 11.05 6.86 -15.94
CA GLU A 117 10.88 5.51 -16.47
C GLU A 117 10.31 4.56 -15.42
N THR A 118 10.88 4.55 -14.21
CA THR A 118 10.38 3.75 -13.08
C THR A 118 8.94 4.12 -12.74
N ILE A 119 8.60 5.42 -12.71
CA ILE A 119 7.23 5.90 -12.48
C ILE A 119 6.26 5.40 -13.57
N ALA A 120 6.69 5.41 -14.85
CA ALA A 120 5.90 4.89 -15.96
C ALA A 120 5.68 3.38 -15.83
N SER A 121 6.71 2.62 -15.46
CA SER A 121 6.64 1.18 -15.22
C SER A 121 5.69 0.83 -14.08
N ILE A 122 5.77 1.51 -12.94
CA ILE A 122 4.83 1.39 -11.82
C ILE A 122 3.40 1.68 -12.28
N SER A 123 3.20 2.79 -13.01
CA SER A 123 1.89 3.21 -13.50
C SER A 123 1.26 2.17 -14.43
N ASN A 124 2.06 1.58 -15.32
CA ASN A 124 1.62 0.51 -16.22
C ASN A 124 1.30 -0.77 -15.46
N ALA A 125 2.13 -1.15 -14.48
CA ALA A 125 1.90 -2.30 -13.62
C ALA A 125 0.57 -2.20 -12.87
N LEU A 126 0.29 -1.04 -12.27
CA LEU A 126 -0.95 -0.75 -11.53
C LEU A 126 -2.20 -0.80 -12.41
N LYS A 127 -2.13 -0.22 -13.61
CA LYS A 127 -3.26 -0.21 -14.56
C LYS A 127 -3.56 -1.60 -15.11
N ARG A 128 -2.52 -2.33 -15.56
CA ARG A 128 -2.70 -3.61 -16.25
C ARG A 128 -3.07 -4.73 -15.29
N ASN A 129 -2.37 -4.82 -14.16
CA ASN A 129 -2.49 -5.99 -13.28
C ASN A 129 -3.44 -5.75 -12.12
N PHE A 130 -3.47 -4.52 -11.59
CA PHE A 130 -4.31 -4.19 -10.45
C PHE A 130 -5.62 -3.48 -10.81
N LYS A 131 -5.74 -2.98 -12.05
CA LYS A 131 -6.82 -2.07 -12.49
C LYS A 131 -7.04 -0.93 -11.49
N PHE A 132 -5.95 -0.45 -10.88
CA PHE A 132 -5.99 0.48 -9.77
C PHE A 132 -5.87 1.93 -10.25
N PRO A 133 -6.76 2.84 -9.82
CA PRO A 133 -6.69 4.25 -10.21
C PRO A 133 -5.56 4.97 -9.46
N LEU A 134 -4.55 5.43 -10.21
CA LEU A 134 -3.34 6.08 -9.66
C LEU A 134 -3.64 7.28 -8.75
N ARG A 135 -4.71 8.02 -9.02
CA ARG A 135 -5.14 9.18 -8.21
C ARG A 135 -5.48 8.86 -6.74
N LEU A 136 -5.64 7.58 -6.39
CA LEU A 136 -5.92 7.14 -5.03
C LEU A 136 -4.64 6.80 -4.24
N LEU A 137 -3.48 6.88 -4.89
CA LEU A 137 -2.18 6.74 -4.24
C LEU A 137 -1.85 8.01 -3.46
N ASN A 138 -1.31 7.82 -2.28
CA ASN A 138 -0.78 8.88 -1.42
C ASN A 138 0.74 8.75 -1.47
N TYR A 139 1.41 9.76 -2.01
CA TYR A 139 2.86 9.76 -2.16
C TYR A 139 3.52 10.02 -0.81
N THR A 140 4.56 9.25 -0.52
CA THR A 140 5.34 9.39 0.71
C THR A 140 6.32 10.53 0.57
N ASP A 141 6.32 11.43 1.55
CA ASP A 141 7.34 12.45 1.67
C ASP A 141 8.64 11.81 2.18
N ASN A 142 9.66 11.79 1.32
CA ASN A 142 11.02 11.35 1.64
C ASN A 142 12.01 12.53 1.74
N SER A 143 11.51 13.77 1.72
CA SER A 143 12.33 14.97 1.87
C SER A 143 12.80 15.15 3.32
N PHE A 144 14.05 15.59 3.46
CA PHE A 144 14.70 15.86 4.75
C PHE A 144 14.82 14.65 5.69
N CYS A 145 14.71 13.43 5.18
CA CYS A 145 14.83 12.22 5.99
C CYS A 145 16.29 11.86 6.32
N THR A 146 16.63 11.97 7.60
CA THR A 146 17.86 11.49 8.23
C THR A 146 17.78 9.97 8.50
N GLU A 147 18.92 9.32 8.74
CA GLU A 147 18.91 7.88 9.09
C GLU A 147 18.12 7.62 10.39
N PHE A 148 18.13 8.56 11.33
CA PHE A 148 17.32 8.46 12.55
C PHE A 148 15.83 8.42 12.25
N GLU A 149 15.32 9.29 11.37
CA GLU A 149 13.89 9.29 10.99
C GLU A 149 13.48 8.00 10.28
N TYR A 150 14.38 7.42 9.47
CA TYR A 150 14.13 6.11 8.86
C TYR A 150 14.05 4.99 9.88
N ILE A 151 14.93 4.99 10.89
CA ILE A 151 14.92 4.01 11.98
C ILE A 151 13.65 4.17 12.83
N ASP A 152 13.31 5.40 13.22
CA ASP A 152 12.11 5.69 14.00
C ASP A 152 10.83 5.23 13.28
N ALA A 153 10.72 5.50 11.97
CA ALA A 153 9.59 5.06 11.16
C ALA A 153 9.44 3.54 11.12
N GLN A 154 10.53 2.76 11.21
CA GLN A 154 10.43 1.29 11.27
C GLN A 154 9.74 0.77 12.52
N TYR A 155 9.69 1.54 13.61
CA TYR A 155 9.01 1.16 14.85
C TYR A 155 7.55 1.61 14.90
N ARG A 156 7.10 2.46 13.96
CA ARG A 156 5.70 2.93 13.87
C ARG A 156 4.81 2.04 13.01
N VAL A 157 5.42 1.29 12.09
CA VAL A 157 4.76 0.47 11.04
C VAL A 157 4.61 -1.00 11.43
#